data_AF-A0A455UBC4-F1
#
_entry.id   AF-A0A455UBC4-F1
#
_cell.length_a   1.000
_cell.length_b   1.000
_cell.length_c   1.000
_cell.angle_alpha   90.00
_cell.angle_beta   90.00
_cell.angle_gamma   90.00
#
_symmetry.space_group_name_H-M   'P 1'
#
loop_
_entity.id
_entity.type
_entity.pdbx_description
1 polymer ?
#
loop_
_entity_poly.entity_id
_entity_poly.type
_entity_poly.pdbx_seq_one_letter_code
_entity_poly.pdbx_strand_id
1 'polypeptide(L)'
;MTSVGQRVGALISANGGVVKFLGFGTRIEDKVPPANAGGFGQMLNEMGHTNICLKMDDGTEVFGCECWWGPEESIKTKFEGWEFEKISINDHRSGKDA
;
A
#
# COMPACT_ATOMS: atom_id res chain seq x y z
N MET A 1 8.87 7.56 -10.02
CA MET A 1 7.77 8.02 -9.13
C MET A 1 6.46 7.71 -9.84
N THR A 2 5.45 7.18 -9.16
CA THR A 2 4.15 6.84 -9.76
C THR A 2 3.28 8.09 -9.86
N SER A 3 2.68 8.33 -11.02
CA SER A 3 1.82 9.50 -11.28
C SER A 3 0.37 9.22 -10.89
N VAL A 4 -0.42 10.26 -10.61
CA VAL A 4 -1.87 10.13 -10.43
C VAL A 4 -2.51 9.49 -11.68
N GLY A 5 -3.44 8.57 -11.46
CA GLY A 5 -4.08 7.76 -12.49
C GLY A 5 -3.31 6.49 -12.88
N GLN A 6 -2.07 6.32 -12.42
CA GLN A 6 -1.26 5.15 -12.74
C GLN A 6 -1.68 3.92 -11.92
N ARG A 7 -1.71 2.76 -12.58
CA ARG A 7 -1.89 1.45 -11.94
C ARG A 7 -0.68 1.06 -11.09
N VAL A 8 -0.94 0.61 -9.88
CA VAL A 8 0.07 0.30 -8.87
C VAL A 8 -0.28 -0.97 -8.11
N GLY A 9 0.73 -1.67 -7.63
CA GLY A 9 0.57 -2.68 -6.57
C GLY A 9 1.16 -2.18 -5.26
N ALA A 10 0.56 -2.59 -4.15
CA ALA A 10 1.02 -2.25 -2.80
C ALA A 10 1.36 -3.54 -2.03
N LEU A 11 2.53 -3.58 -1.38
CA LEU A 11 3.02 -4.74 -0.66
C LEU A 11 3.65 -4.34 0.69
N ILE A 12 3.47 -5.20 1.70
CA ILE A 12 4.03 -5.03 3.05
C ILE A 12 5.47 -5.53 3.06
N SER A 13 5.70 -6.72 2.50
CA SER A 13 7.01 -7.37 2.48
C SER A 13 7.12 -8.37 1.33
N ALA A 14 8.34 -8.65 0.91
CA ALA A 14 8.65 -9.74 -0.01
C ALA A 14 9.88 -10.49 0.52
N ASN A 15 9.71 -11.75 0.90
CA ASN A 15 10.81 -12.60 1.38
C ASN A 15 10.50 -14.09 1.14
N GLY A 16 11.53 -14.90 0.91
CA GLY A 16 11.41 -16.36 0.84
C GLY A 16 10.47 -16.90 -0.25
N GLY A 17 10.23 -16.15 -1.33
CA GLY A 17 9.29 -16.56 -2.38
C GLY A 17 7.83 -16.15 -2.12
N VAL A 18 7.54 -15.45 -1.03
CA VAL A 18 6.19 -14.97 -0.67
C VAL A 18 6.17 -13.44 -0.63
N VAL A 19 5.16 -12.85 -1.25
CA VAL A 19 4.85 -11.42 -1.22
C VAL A 19 3.59 -11.20 -0.39
N LYS A 20 3.73 -10.56 0.77
CA LYS A 20 2.58 -10.07 1.55
C LYS A 20 2.03 -8.82 0.87
N PHE A 21 0.85 -8.96 0.27
CA PHE A 21 0.34 -8.05 -0.74
C PHE A 21 -0.99 -7.43 -0.34
N LEU A 22 -1.12 -6.11 -0.43
CA LEU A 22 -2.35 -5.40 -0.12
C LEU A 22 -3.33 -5.35 -1.30
N GLY A 23 -2.84 -5.55 -2.52
CA GLY A 23 -3.65 -5.53 -3.73
C GLY A 23 -3.07 -4.66 -4.85
N PHE A 24 -3.77 -4.66 -5.97
CA PHE A 24 -3.59 -3.68 -7.03
C PHE A 24 -4.62 -2.55 -6.88
N GLY A 25 -4.29 -1.41 -7.47
CA GLY A 25 -5.08 -0.21 -7.38
C GLY A 25 -4.56 0.89 -8.28
N THR A 26 -5.01 2.10 -8.01
CA THR A 26 -4.65 3.30 -8.76
C THR A 26 -4.11 4.36 -7.82
N ARG A 27 -2.99 4.97 -8.18
CA ARG A 27 -2.47 6.16 -7.51
C ARG A 27 -3.47 7.30 -7.70
N ILE A 28 -3.99 7.85 -6.60
CA ILE A 28 -4.86 9.03 -6.62
C ILE A 28 -4.10 10.23 -6.04
N GLU A 29 -4.78 11.39 -6.00
CA GLU A 29 -4.27 12.60 -5.35
C GLU A 29 -3.81 12.33 -3.92
N ASP A 30 -2.84 13.13 -3.46
CA ASP A 30 -2.33 13.03 -2.10
C ASP A 30 -3.40 13.40 -1.08
N LYS A 31 -3.44 12.63 0.01
CA LYS A 31 -4.41 12.81 1.09
C LYS A 31 -3.70 12.78 2.43
N VAL A 32 -4.28 13.43 3.42
CA VAL A 32 -3.85 13.26 4.81
C VAL A 32 -4.23 11.84 5.24
N PRO A 33 -3.27 11.00 5.69
CA PRO A 33 -3.58 9.67 6.18
C PRO A 33 -4.55 9.72 7.36
N PRO A 34 -5.42 8.72 7.57
CA PRO A 34 -6.24 8.66 8.77
C PRO A 34 -5.37 8.45 10.02
N ALA A 35 -5.89 8.80 11.19
CA ALA A 35 -5.14 8.70 12.46
C ALA A 35 -4.69 7.28 12.80
N ASN A 36 -5.37 6.26 12.27
CA ASN A 36 -5.01 4.85 12.45
C ASN A 36 -4.13 4.29 11.31
N ALA A 37 -3.61 5.12 10.42
CA ALA A 37 -2.66 4.68 9.39
C ALA A 37 -1.33 4.24 10.03
N GLY A 38 -0.74 3.19 9.47
CA GLY A 38 0.54 2.64 9.91
C GLY A 38 1.75 3.55 9.62
N GLY A 39 2.91 3.16 10.14
CA GLY A 39 4.17 3.89 9.94
C GLY A 39 4.11 5.32 10.46
N PHE A 40 4.40 6.30 9.60
CA PHE A 40 4.30 7.73 9.92
C PHE A 40 2.88 8.31 9.82
N GLY A 41 1.87 7.47 9.57
CA GLY A 41 0.49 7.89 9.28
C GLY A 41 -0.12 8.78 10.36
N GLN A 42 -0.05 8.37 11.63
CA GLN A 42 -0.55 9.16 12.75
C GLN A 42 0.11 10.55 12.83
N MET A 43 1.44 10.61 12.73
CA MET A 43 2.19 11.87 12.77
C MET A 43 1.78 12.82 11.63
N LEU A 44 1.61 12.29 10.41
CA LEU A 44 1.17 13.08 9.28
C LEU A 44 -0.27 13.58 9.44
N ASN A 45 -1.15 12.77 10.05
CA ASN A 45 -2.50 13.17 10.40
C ASN A 45 -2.50 14.36 11.38
N GLU A 46 -1.74 14.26 12.47
CA GLU A 46 -1.65 15.30 13.51
C GLU A 46 -1.09 16.62 12.95
N MET A 47 -0.16 16.55 12.00
CA MET A 47 0.42 17.72 11.33
C MET A 47 -0.42 18.23 10.14
N GLY A 48 -1.47 17.52 9.74
CA GLY A 48 -2.26 17.84 8.54
C GLY A 48 -1.47 17.73 7.22
N HIS A 49 -0.41 16.92 7.20
CA HIS A 49 0.42 16.73 6.01
C HIS A 49 -0.10 15.60 5.13
N THR A 50 -0.11 15.84 3.82
CA THR A 50 -0.54 14.84 2.85
C THR A 50 0.55 13.81 2.59
N ASN A 51 0.12 12.60 2.24
CA ASN A 51 0.98 11.53 1.74
C ASN A 51 0.37 10.96 0.45
N ILE A 52 1.17 10.16 -0.22
CA ILE A 52 0.75 9.31 -1.31
C ILE A 52 -0.46 8.48 -0.90
N CYS A 53 -1.54 8.56 -1.67
CA CYS A 53 -2.74 7.75 -1.48
C CYS A 53 -2.97 6.85 -2.70
N LEU A 54 -3.20 5.57 -2.43
CA LEU A 54 -3.46 4.52 -3.40
C LEU A 54 -4.89 4.02 -3.15
N LYS A 55 -5.75 4.12 -4.17
CA LYS A 55 -7.10 3.57 -4.15
C LYS A 55 -7.05 2.14 -4.66
N MET A 56 -7.22 1.18 -3.77
CA MET A 56 -7.16 -0.24 -4.10
C MET A 56 -8.43 -0.69 -4.81
N ASP A 57 -8.35 -1.77 -5.58
CA ASP A 57 -9.48 -2.30 -6.35
C ASP A 57 -10.63 -2.83 -5.47
N ASP A 58 -10.33 -3.20 -4.22
CA ASP A 58 -11.35 -3.55 -3.22
C ASP A 58 -11.99 -2.33 -2.53
N GLY A 59 -11.65 -1.12 -2.98
CA GLY A 59 -12.19 0.13 -2.48
C GLY A 59 -11.46 0.69 -1.25
N THR A 60 -10.49 -0.02 -0.69
CA THR A 60 -9.69 0.51 0.43
C THR A 60 -8.71 1.59 -0.02
N GLU A 61 -8.25 2.41 0.94
CA GLU A 61 -7.21 3.41 0.73
C GLU A 61 -5.96 3.02 1.53
N VAL A 62 -4.84 2.92 0.81
CA VAL A 62 -3.51 2.60 1.35
C VAL A 62 -2.61 3.81 1.15
N PHE A 63 -1.84 4.17 2.17
CA PHE A 63 -0.94 5.31 2.12
C PHE A 63 0.51 4.87 1.94
N GLY A 64 1.30 5.70 1.25
CA GLY A 64 2.71 5.39 0.97
C GLY A 64 3.57 5.20 2.22
N CYS A 65 3.19 5.80 3.35
CA CYS A 65 3.87 5.56 4.63
C CYS A 65 3.62 4.17 5.24
N GLU A 66 2.72 3.37 4.66
CA GLU A 66 2.28 2.07 5.20
C GLU A 66 2.81 0.88 4.40
N CYS A 67 3.38 1.11 3.22
CA CYS A 67 3.73 0.02 2.31
C CYS A 67 4.87 0.38 1.37
N TRP A 68 5.37 -0.64 0.69
CA TRP A 68 6.10 -0.47 -0.56
C TRP A 68 5.11 -0.49 -1.72
N TRP A 69 5.34 0.32 -2.74
CA TRP A 69 4.49 0.34 -3.93
C TRP A 69 5.30 0.58 -5.20
N GLY A 70 4.69 0.24 -6.33
CA GLY A 70 5.28 0.46 -7.64
C GLY A 70 4.27 0.24 -8.75
N PRO A 71 4.66 0.52 -10.02
CA PRO A 71 3.81 0.23 -11.17
C PRO A 71 3.36 -1.23 -11.16
N GLU A 72 2.08 -1.47 -11.44
CA GLU A 72 1.47 -2.81 -11.40
C GLU A 72 2.26 -3.83 -12.24
N GLU A 73 2.60 -3.48 -13.48
CA GLU A 73 3.36 -4.36 -14.37
C GLU A 73 4.79 -4.64 -13.85
N SER A 74 5.45 -3.64 -13.27
CA SER A 74 6.78 -3.84 -12.67
C SER A 74 6.73 -4.79 -11.48
N ILE A 75 5.66 -4.78 -10.68
CA ILE A 75 5.47 -5.71 -9.57
C ILE A 75 5.22 -7.12 -10.09
N LYS A 76 4.35 -7.28 -11.09
CA LYS A 76 4.07 -8.59 -11.72
C LYS A 76 5.33 -9.22 -12.29
N THR A 77 6.15 -8.46 -13.03
CA THR A 77 7.41 -8.96 -13.58
C THR A 77 8.43 -9.27 -12.48
N LYS A 78 8.58 -8.39 -11.48
CA LYS A 78 9.61 -8.54 -10.44
C LYS A 78 9.39 -9.77 -9.56
N PHE A 79 8.15 -10.13 -9.30
CA PHE A 79 7.77 -11.23 -8.42
C PHE A 79 7.10 -12.38 -9.19
N GLU A 80 7.44 -12.53 -10.48
CA GLU A 80 6.99 -13.66 -11.28
C GLU A 80 7.42 -14.99 -10.63
N GLY A 81 6.48 -15.92 -10.49
CA GLY A 81 6.71 -17.21 -9.84
C GLY A 81 6.70 -17.18 -8.31
N TRP A 82 6.49 -16.03 -7.67
CA TRP A 82 6.33 -15.92 -6.22
C TRP A 82 4.85 -16.08 -5.83
N GLU A 83 4.60 -16.52 -4.60
CA GLU A 83 3.27 -16.57 -4.04
C GLU A 83 2.83 -15.20 -3.54
N PHE A 84 1.59 -14.80 -3.84
CA PHE A 84 0.99 -13.56 -3.36
C PHE A 84 0.00 -13.87 -2.25
N GLU A 85 0.37 -13.53 -1.01
CA GLU A 85 -0.48 -13.64 0.16
C GLU A 85 -1.25 -12.33 0.33
N LYS A 86 -2.57 -12.34 0.12
CA LYS A 86 -3.39 -11.12 0.26
C LYS A 86 -3.57 -10.76 1.74
N ILE A 87 -3.17 -9.55 2.11
CA ILE A 87 -3.33 -8.97 3.45
C ILE A 87 -4.34 -7.82 3.40
N SER A 88 -5.18 -7.72 4.43
CA SER A 88 -6.09 -6.58 4.63
C SER A 88 -5.33 -5.40 5.26
N ILE A 89 -5.45 -4.21 4.69
CA ILE A 89 -4.84 -3.00 5.28
C ILE A 89 -5.38 -2.71 6.69
N ASN A 90 -6.64 -3.07 6.97
CA ASN A 90 -7.22 -2.86 8.30
C ASN A 90 -6.64 -3.85 9.32
N ASP A 91 -6.37 -5.09 8.91
CA ASP A 91 -5.72 -6.07 9.78
C ASP A 91 -4.26 -5.66 10.03
N HIS A 92 -3.57 -5.17 8.99
CA HIS A 92 -2.23 -4.60 9.11
C HIS A 92 -2.14 -3.43 10.10
N ARG A 93 -3.05 -2.46 9.99
CA ARG A 93 -3.13 -1.31 10.91
C ARG A 93 -3.44 -1.71 12.35
N SER A 94 -4.14 -2.82 12.55
CA SER A 94 -4.51 -3.30 13.89
C SER A 94 -3.52 -4.34 14.47
N GLY A 95 -2.46 -4.68 13.73
CA GLY A 95 -1.45 -5.65 14.13
C GLY A 95 -1.98 -7.10 14.19
N LYS A 96 -3.04 -7.41 13.43
CA LYS A 96 -3.67 -8.74 13.38
C LYS A 96 -3.12 -9.64 12.27
N ASP A 97 -2.15 -9.15 11.52
CA ASP A 97 -1.42 -9.83 10.45
C ASP A 97 -0.03 -10.34 10.88
N ALA A 98 0.28 -10.20 12.18
CA ALA A 98 1.53 -10.61 12.83
C ALA A 98 1.47 -12.04 13.40
#